data_AF-A0A0K9YTE8-F1
#
_entry.id   AF-A0A0K9YTE8-F1
#
_cell.length_a   1.000
_cell.length_b   1.000
_cell.length_c   1.000
_cell.angle_alpha   90.00
_cell.angle_beta   90.00
_cell.angle_gamma   90.00
#
_symmetry.space_group_name_H-M   'P 1'
#
loop_
_entity.id
_entity.type
_entity.pdbx_description
1 polymer ?
#
loop_
_entity_poly.entity_id
_entity_poly.type
_entity_poly.pdbx_seq_one_letter_code
_entity_poly.pdbx_strand_id
1 'polypeptide(L)'
;MSRREQQLPSPSGERIALITGTSSGFGMLSAVELARKQYRVVATMRDTERAIELRKRAEQAGVSERLDYLSLDVTSTQDIEQVVAETLRMHGHIDVLINNAGFAVGGFVEEVPMEDWRRQMETNFFGLVAMTRSVIPVMRKQQSGLIVNIGSISGRIGFPGYAPYAASKFAIEGFSESLRHELAPFGIRVVLVEPGAYRTPIWQKGLANIPCDADSPYKHRLEAIMRYSRRASEHAPDPQQVAELIGRIASTPSPRLRYPIGQGSLLAIWGKALLPWKWFEHLIERGTR
;
A
#
# COMPACT_ATOMS: atom_id res chain seq x y z
N MET A 1 31.75 -21.21 10.41
CA MET A 1 30.97 -20.93 11.64
C MET A 1 31.14 -19.46 11.99
N SER A 2 30.07 -18.66 11.94
CA SER A 2 29.79 -17.63 12.96
C SER A 2 28.47 -16.93 12.63
N ARG A 3 27.49 -17.18 13.51
CA ARG A 3 26.30 -16.39 13.84
C ARG A 3 25.34 -16.02 12.71
N ARG A 4 24.32 -16.90 12.55
CA ARG A 4 22.94 -16.45 12.32
C ARG A 4 22.65 -15.36 13.36
N GLU A 5 22.60 -14.11 12.94
CA GLU A 5 21.87 -13.07 13.66
C GLU A 5 20.39 -13.42 13.55
N GLN A 6 19.95 -14.31 14.44
CA GLN A 6 18.55 -14.38 14.81
C GLN A 6 18.22 -13.00 15.38
N GLN A 7 17.37 -12.28 14.67
CA GLN A 7 16.73 -11.04 15.12
C GLN A 7 16.22 -11.31 16.54
N LEU A 8 16.87 -10.68 17.53
CA LEU A 8 16.58 -10.93 18.94
C LEU A 8 15.08 -10.62 19.18
N PRO A 9 14.31 -11.56 19.74
CA PRO A 9 12.92 -11.28 20.08
C PRO A 9 12.86 -10.09 21.04
N SER A 10 11.82 -9.28 20.86
CA SER A 10 11.45 -8.19 21.77
C SER A 10 11.28 -8.73 23.21
N PRO A 11 11.30 -7.87 24.25
CA PRO A 11 11.24 -8.30 25.65
C PRO A 11 9.99 -9.15 26.02
N SER A 12 8.93 -9.09 25.22
CA SER A 12 7.71 -9.91 25.34
C SER A 12 7.69 -11.14 24.42
N GLY A 13 8.65 -11.28 23.50
CA GLY A 13 8.66 -12.32 22.46
C GLY A 13 7.70 -12.09 21.30
N GLU A 14 6.80 -11.11 21.40
CA GLU A 14 5.75 -10.83 20.41
C GLU A 14 6.17 -9.69 19.46
N ARG A 15 5.95 -9.91 18.16
CA ARG A 15 6.25 -8.91 17.13
C ARG A 15 5.03 -8.07 16.79
N ILE A 16 5.19 -6.75 16.73
CA ILE A 16 4.10 -5.79 16.54
C ILE A 16 4.09 -5.27 15.10
N ALA A 17 2.96 -5.42 14.42
CA ALA A 17 2.72 -4.86 13.10
C ALA A 17 1.65 -3.76 13.16
N LEU A 18 2.02 -2.53 12.80
CA LEU A 18 1.11 -1.40 12.63
C LEU A 18 0.74 -1.28 11.15
N ILE A 19 -0.54 -1.40 10.83
CA ILE A 19 -1.03 -1.41 9.44
C ILE A 19 -2.05 -0.30 9.23
N THR A 20 -1.81 0.55 8.24
CA THR A 20 -2.74 1.61 7.86
C THR A 20 -3.77 1.13 6.84
N GLY A 21 -5.04 1.52 6.99
CA GLY A 21 -6.09 1.25 6.01
C GLY A 21 -6.56 -0.21 5.96
N THR A 22 -6.92 -0.79 7.10
CA THR A 22 -7.27 -2.22 7.22
C THR A 22 -8.75 -2.54 7.08
N SER A 23 -9.60 -1.56 6.75
CA SER A 23 -11.05 -1.79 6.59
C SER A 23 -11.43 -2.60 5.35
N SER A 24 -10.52 -2.75 4.38
CA SER A 24 -10.75 -3.56 3.18
C SER A 24 -9.44 -3.91 2.46
N GLY A 25 -9.53 -4.71 1.39
CA GLY A 25 -8.43 -4.94 0.44
C GLY A 25 -7.17 -5.54 1.08
N PHE A 26 -6.01 -5.10 0.60
CA PHE A 26 -4.72 -5.66 1.03
C PHE A 26 -4.44 -5.46 2.52
N GLY A 27 -4.77 -4.29 3.08
CA GLY A 27 -4.57 -4.01 4.50
C GLY A 27 -5.32 -4.98 5.40
N MET A 28 -6.61 -5.23 5.09
CA MET A 28 -7.45 -6.20 5.83
C MET A 28 -6.86 -7.61 5.78
N LEU A 29 -6.52 -8.08 4.57
CA LEU A 29 -5.97 -9.43 4.39
C LEU A 29 -4.59 -9.58 5.03
N SER A 30 -3.76 -8.53 4.96
CA SER A 30 -2.43 -8.51 5.58
C SER A 30 -2.52 -8.52 7.10
N ALA A 31 -3.53 -7.87 7.69
CA ALA A 31 -3.78 -7.92 9.12
C ALA A 31 -4.06 -9.36 9.59
N VAL A 32 -4.96 -10.07 8.90
CA VAL A 32 -5.28 -11.47 9.21
C VAL A 32 -4.06 -12.38 8.96
N GLU A 33 -3.33 -12.18 7.87
CA GLU A 33 -2.16 -13.00 7.54
C GLU A 33 -1.00 -12.82 8.56
N LEU A 34 -0.72 -11.59 8.98
CA LEU A 34 0.31 -11.34 9.98
C LEU A 34 -0.10 -11.87 11.36
N ALA A 35 -1.37 -11.73 11.72
CA ALA A 35 -1.90 -12.32 12.94
C ALA A 35 -1.75 -13.85 12.96
N ARG A 36 -2.01 -14.54 11.83
CA ARG A 36 -1.72 -15.99 11.67
C ARG A 36 -0.24 -16.32 11.89
N LYS A 37 0.66 -15.42 11.48
CA LYS A 37 2.11 -15.52 11.71
C LYS A 37 2.55 -15.07 13.11
N GLN A 38 1.64 -15.04 14.08
CA GLN A 38 1.89 -14.72 15.49
C GLN A 38 2.39 -13.28 15.72
N TYR A 39 2.08 -12.37 14.81
CA TYR A 39 2.23 -10.94 15.10
C TYR A 39 1.01 -10.46 15.90
N ARG A 40 1.23 -9.51 16.81
CA ARG A 40 0.17 -8.62 17.27
C ARG A 40 0.00 -7.53 16.22
N VAL A 41 -1.23 -7.33 15.76
CA VAL A 41 -1.52 -6.40 14.67
C VAL A 41 -2.34 -5.25 15.20
N VAL A 42 -1.79 -4.03 15.11
CA VAL A 42 -2.54 -2.79 15.27
C VAL A 42 -3.13 -2.43 13.91
N ALA A 43 -4.40 -2.78 13.72
CA ALA A 43 -5.15 -2.59 12.50
C ALA A 43 -5.87 -1.25 12.52
N THR A 44 -5.47 -0.31 11.65
CA THR A 44 -6.01 1.06 11.70
C THR A 44 -6.86 1.44 10.50
N MET A 45 -7.87 2.27 10.75
CA MET A 45 -8.81 2.77 9.76
C MET A 45 -9.51 4.01 10.29
N ARG A 46 -10.02 4.89 9.41
CA ARG A 46 -10.71 6.13 9.83
C ARG A 46 -11.95 5.92 10.72
N ASP A 47 -12.59 4.77 10.58
CA ASP A 47 -13.83 4.42 11.27
C ASP A 47 -13.80 2.94 11.62
N THR A 48 -13.59 2.64 12.90
CA THR A 48 -13.44 1.27 13.41
C THR A 48 -14.74 0.47 13.36
N GLU A 49 -15.90 1.12 13.20
CA GLU A 49 -17.17 0.41 12.99
C GLU A 49 -17.17 -0.31 11.64
N ARG A 50 -16.36 0.14 10.68
CA ARG A 50 -16.17 -0.52 9.38
C ARG A 50 -15.30 -1.77 9.43
N ALA A 51 -14.81 -2.16 10.61
CA ALA A 51 -14.01 -3.36 10.80
C ALA A 51 -14.83 -4.67 10.74
N ILE A 52 -16.13 -4.64 10.39
CA ILE A 52 -17.02 -5.82 10.39
C ILE A 52 -16.41 -7.01 9.65
N GLU A 53 -15.99 -6.82 8.40
CA GLU A 53 -15.42 -7.91 7.59
C GLU A 53 -14.04 -8.35 8.11
N LEU A 54 -13.23 -7.42 8.62
CA LEU A 54 -11.95 -7.75 9.25
C LEU A 54 -12.14 -8.62 10.50
N ARG A 55 -13.08 -8.24 11.38
CA ARG A 55 -13.43 -8.98 12.59
C ARG A 55 -13.92 -10.39 12.25
N LYS A 56 -14.85 -10.50 11.29
CA LYS A 56 -15.36 -11.79 10.81
C LYS A 56 -14.24 -12.69 10.29
N ARG A 57 -13.32 -12.16 9.48
CA ARG A 57 -12.17 -12.94 8.97
C ARG A 57 -11.20 -13.34 10.06
N ALA A 58 -10.94 -12.45 11.02
CA ALA A 58 -10.07 -12.74 12.15
C ALA A 58 -10.65 -13.84 13.04
N GLU A 59 -11.97 -13.83 13.26
CA GLU A 59 -12.70 -14.87 14.00
C GLU A 59 -12.64 -16.21 13.28
N GLN A 60 -12.97 -16.24 11.99
CA GLN A 60 -12.87 -17.44 11.15
C GLN A 60 -11.44 -18.01 11.09
N ALA A 61 -10.43 -17.14 11.22
CA ALA A 61 -9.03 -17.54 11.25
C ALA A 61 -8.52 -17.90 12.65
N GLY A 62 -9.32 -17.72 13.72
CA GLY A 62 -8.91 -17.97 15.10
C GLY A 62 -7.83 -17.01 15.62
N VAL A 63 -7.79 -15.78 15.11
CA VAL A 63 -6.74 -14.80 15.43
C VAL A 63 -7.27 -13.48 15.99
N SER A 64 -8.56 -13.39 16.33
CA SER A 64 -9.20 -12.16 16.83
C SER A 64 -8.45 -11.51 17.99
N GLU A 65 -7.92 -12.29 18.92
CA GLU A 65 -7.20 -11.80 20.09
C GLU A 65 -5.84 -11.16 19.77
N ARG A 66 -5.36 -11.32 18.53
CA ARG A 66 -4.11 -10.74 18.04
C ARG A 66 -4.31 -9.39 17.35
N LEU A 67 -5.54 -8.89 17.24
CA LEU A 67 -5.85 -7.64 16.55
C LEU A 67 -6.30 -6.57 17.53
N ASP A 68 -5.60 -5.43 17.51
CA ASP A 68 -6.05 -4.17 18.10
C ASP A 68 -6.61 -3.28 17.00
N TYR A 69 -7.72 -2.61 17.26
CA TYR A 69 -8.40 -1.76 16.28
C TYR A 69 -8.32 -0.31 16.74
N LEU A 70 -7.61 0.54 16.00
CA LEU A 70 -7.48 1.96 16.30
C LEU A 70 -8.00 2.84 15.16
N SER A 71 -8.58 3.99 15.51
CA SER A 71 -8.95 4.99 14.53
C SER A 71 -7.70 5.69 14.00
N LEU A 72 -7.61 5.89 12.68
CA LEU A 72 -6.54 6.65 12.04
C LEU A 72 -7.01 7.26 10.73
N ASP A 73 -7.03 8.59 10.66
CA ASP A 73 -6.84 9.30 9.40
C ASP A 73 -5.35 9.63 9.18
N VAL A 74 -4.76 9.06 8.13
CA VAL A 74 -3.35 9.31 7.78
C VAL A 74 -3.10 10.75 7.31
N THR A 75 -4.13 11.55 7.07
CA THR A 75 -3.96 13.00 6.79
C THR A 75 -4.02 13.86 8.06
N SER A 76 -4.28 13.27 9.23
CA SER A 76 -4.32 13.96 10.52
C SER A 76 -3.04 13.70 11.31
N THR A 77 -2.21 14.71 11.49
CA THR A 77 -1.00 14.61 12.32
C THR A 77 -1.34 14.18 13.75
N GLN A 78 -2.45 14.68 14.30
CA GLN A 78 -2.91 14.34 15.63
C GLN A 78 -3.27 12.84 15.74
N ASP A 79 -4.00 12.30 14.77
CA ASP A 79 -4.38 10.88 14.77
C ASP A 79 -3.12 9.99 14.68
N ILE A 80 -2.16 10.37 13.84
CA ILE A 80 -0.89 9.66 13.68
C ILE A 80 -0.13 9.61 15.01
N GLU A 81 0.04 10.76 15.67
CA GLU A 81 0.73 10.85 16.96
C GLU A 81 0.03 10.01 18.03
N GLN A 82 -1.30 10.08 18.09
CA GLN A 82 -2.10 9.30 19.03
C GLN A 82 -1.97 7.80 18.79
N VAL A 83 -2.06 7.34 17.54
CA VAL A 83 -1.96 5.91 17.21
C VAL A 83 -0.57 5.36 17.51
N VAL A 84 0.49 6.10 17.21
CA VAL A 84 1.86 5.67 17.53
C VAL A 84 2.04 5.64 19.05
N ALA A 85 1.62 6.69 19.77
CA ALA A 85 1.71 6.74 21.22
C ALA A 85 0.91 5.59 21.88
N GLU A 86 -0.30 5.33 21.42
CA GLU A 86 -1.16 4.26 21.93
C GLU A 86 -0.57 2.87 21.63
N THR A 87 -0.02 2.67 20.43
CA THR A 87 0.69 1.43 20.08
C THR A 87 1.86 1.18 21.03
N LEU A 88 2.65 2.22 21.31
CA LEU A 88 3.77 2.14 22.26
C LEU A 88 3.29 1.93 23.70
N ARG A 89 2.18 2.54 24.09
CA ARG A 89 1.58 2.34 25.42
C ARG A 89 1.12 0.90 25.63
N MET A 90 0.53 0.28 24.60
CA MET A 90 0.06 -1.10 24.66
C MET A 90 1.20 -2.11 24.60
N HIS A 91 2.17 -1.89 23.70
CA HIS A 91 3.11 -2.95 23.31
C HIS A 91 4.58 -2.60 23.51
N GLY A 92 4.93 -1.33 23.70
CA GLY A 92 6.29 -0.86 23.97
C GLY A 92 7.20 -0.69 22.74
N HIS A 93 6.89 -1.32 21.61
CA HIS A 93 7.71 -1.30 20.39
C HIS A 93 6.87 -1.46 19.11
N ILE A 94 7.49 -1.19 17.96
CA ILE A 94 6.89 -1.40 16.62
C ILE A 94 7.92 -2.09 15.72
N ASP A 95 7.67 -3.32 15.29
CA ASP A 95 8.59 -4.10 14.45
C ASP A 95 8.34 -3.91 12.96
N VAL A 96 7.07 -3.80 12.59
CA VAL A 96 6.63 -3.67 11.20
C VAL A 96 5.64 -2.52 11.06
N LEU A 97 5.93 -1.58 10.16
CA LEU A 97 4.98 -0.59 9.68
C LEU A 97 4.56 -0.97 8.25
N ILE A 98 3.25 -1.06 8.00
CA ILE A 98 2.71 -1.25 6.65
C ILE A 98 1.91 0.00 6.27
N ASN A 99 2.49 0.79 5.37
CA ASN A 99 1.83 1.93 4.76
C ASN A 99 0.98 1.44 3.58
N ASN A 100 -0.28 1.11 3.87
CA ASN A 100 -1.24 0.59 2.91
C ASN A 100 -2.38 1.58 2.62
N ALA A 101 -2.71 2.49 3.54
CA ALA A 101 -3.79 3.46 3.33
C ALA A 101 -3.62 4.22 2.01
N GLY A 102 -4.67 4.25 1.22
CA GLY A 102 -4.67 4.94 -0.06
C GLY A 102 -5.95 4.71 -0.85
N PHE A 103 -6.16 5.56 -1.85
CA PHE A 103 -7.24 5.46 -2.81
C PHE A 103 -6.76 5.90 -4.20
N ALA A 104 -7.62 5.77 -5.21
CA ALA A 104 -7.34 6.17 -6.58
C ALA A 104 -8.36 7.22 -7.04
N VAL A 105 -7.87 8.35 -7.52
CA VAL A 105 -8.63 9.33 -8.31
C VAL A 105 -8.42 8.99 -9.79
N GLY A 106 -9.52 8.81 -10.51
CA GLY A 106 -9.52 8.65 -11.96
C GLY A 106 -10.06 9.89 -12.66
N GLY A 107 -9.69 10.06 -13.93
CA GLY A 107 -10.13 11.15 -14.79
C GLY A 107 -8.99 11.71 -15.66
N PHE A 108 -9.36 12.52 -16.64
CA PHE A 108 -8.41 13.21 -17.50
C PHE A 108 -7.89 14.48 -16.83
N VAL A 109 -6.65 14.87 -17.16
CA VAL A 109 -5.88 15.85 -16.39
C VAL A 109 -6.61 17.18 -16.22
N GLU A 110 -7.22 17.69 -17.29
CA GLU A 110 -7.93 18.98 -17.28
C GLU A 110 -9.36 18.91 -16.70
N GLU A 111 -9.89 17.71 -16.49
CA GLU A 111 -11.25 17.48 -15.98
C GLU A 111 -11.28 17.09 -14.50
N VAL A 112 -10.13 16.71 -13.93
CA VAL A 112 -10.03 16.37 -12.51
C VAL A 112 -9.79 17.65 -11.70
N PRO A 113 -10.68 18.01 -10.76
CA PRO A 113 -10.50 19.17 -9.90
C PRO A 113 -9.20 19.11 -9.10
N MET A 114 -8.54 20.25 -8.94
CA MET A 114 -7.28 20.32 -8.20
C MET A 114 -7.42 19.90 -6.73
N GLU A 115 -8.61 20.00 -6.11
CA GLU A 115 -8.83 19.44 -4.77
C GLU A 115 -8.63 17.92 -4.75
N ASP A 116 -9.06 17.20 -5.79
CA ASP A 116 -8.90 15.75 -5.85
C ASP A 116 -7.45 15.33 -6.10
N TRP A 117 -6.69 16.10 -6.87
CA TRP A 117 -5.23 15.93 -6.99
C TRP A 117 -4.55 16.08 -5.62
N ARG A 118 -4.91 17.11 -4.85
CA ARG A 118 -4.37 17.31 -3.51
C ARG A 118 -4.76 16.17 -2.60
N ARG A 119 -6.04 15.82 -2.51
CA ARG A 119 -6.52 14.69 -1.68
C ARG A 119 -5.82 13.37 -2.02
N GLN A 120 -5.59 13.11 -3.31
CA GLN A 120 -4.85 11.94 -3.77
C GLN A 120 -3.43 11.89 -3.19
N MET A 121 -2.71 13.02 -3.23
CA MET A 121 -1.36 13.16 -2.69
C MET A 121 -1.34 13.14 -1.16
N GLU A 122 -2.28 13.84 -0.51
CA GLU A 122 -2.41 13.91 0.94
C GLU A 122 -2.52 12.52 1.54
N THR A 123 -3.42 11.68 1.04
CA THR A 123 -3.59 10.33 1.60
C THR A 123 -2.48 9.37 1.16
N ASN A 124 -2.20 9.25 -0.14
CA ASN A 124 -1.31 8.19 -0.64
C ASN A 124 0.17 8.48 -0.35
N PHE A 125 0.57 9.74 -0.32
CA PHE A 125 1.97 10.14 -0.21
C PHE A 125 2.26 10.84 1.11
N PHE A 126 1.67 12.00 1.38
CA PHE A 126 2.01 12.75 2.59
C PHE A 126 1.63 12.00 3.87
N GLY A 127 0.48 11.32 3.89
CA GLY A 127 0.10 10.47 5.01
C GLY A 127 1.04 9.29 5.23
N LEU A 128 1.52 8.67 4.16
CA LEU A 128 2.57 7.63 4.22
C LEU A 128 3.87 8.20 4.80
N VAL A 129 4.30 9.38 4.33
CA VAL A 129 5.51 10.05 4.83
C VAL A 129 5.36 10.40 6.30
N ALA A 130 4.22 10.95 6.71
CA ALA A 130 3.94 11.34 8.09
C ALA A 130 3.94 10.13 9.03
N MET A 131 3.23 9.05 8.69
CA MET A 131 3.27 7.79 9.44
C MET A 131 4.69 7.24 9.58
N THR A 132 5.43 7.23 8.48
CA THR A 132 6.81 6.76 8.45
C THR A 132 7.70 7.60 9.37
N ARG A 133 7.60 8.93 9.29
CA ARG A 133 8.36 9.87 10.14
C ARG A 133 8.06 9.66 11.62
N SER A 134 6.82 9.39 12.00
CA SER A 134 6.43 9.16 13.39
C SER A 134 6.94 7.84 13.95
N VAL A 135 7.11 6.81 13.11
CA VAL A 135 7.59 5.48 13.53
C VAL A 135 9.12 5.34 13.50
N ILE A 136 9.83 6.10 12.66
CA ILE A 136 11.30 6.03 12.55
C ILE A 136 12.02 6.19 13.90
N PRO A 137 11.70 7.18 14.78
CA PRO A 137 12.39 7.33 16.06
C PRO A 137 12.31 6.08 16.94
N VAL A 138 11.16 5.39 16.91
CA VAL A 138 10.90 4.13 17.62
C VAL A 138 11.81 3.03 17.09
N MET A 139 11.73 2.74 15.78
CA MET A 139 12.54 1.70 15.14
C MET A 139 14.04 2.00 15.23
N ARG A 140 14.43 3.27 15.19
CA ARG A 140 15.82 3.70 15.35
C ARG A 140 16.32 3.42 16.76
N LYS A 141 15.53 3.70 17.80
CA LYS A 141 15.90 3.33 19.18
C LYS A 141 16.03 1.81 19.35
N GLN A 142 15.18 1.04 18.65
CA GLN A 142 15.24 -0.42 18.61
C GLN A 142 16.41 -0.99 17.80
N GLN A 143 17.11 -0.16 17.01
CA GLN A 143 18.12 -0.59 16.02
C GLN A 143 17.61 -1.68 15.07
N SER A 144 16.29 -1.70 14.84
CA SER A 144 15.62 -2.71 14.03
C SER A 144 14.22 -2.25 13.64
N GLY A 145 13.80 -2.63 12.44
CA GLY A 145 12.45 -2.38 11.95
C GLY A 145 12.26 -2.80 10.51
N LEU A 146 11.00 -2.87 10.09
CA LEU A 146 10.62 -3.09 8.69
C LEU A 146 9.49 -2.13 8.32
N ILE A 147 9.72 -1.33 7.28
CA ILE A 147 8.71 -0.47 6.67
C ILE A 147 8.35 -1.08 5.32
N VAL A 148 7.07 -1.43 5.16
CA VAL A 148 6.50 -1.92 3.90
C VAL A 148 5.58 -0.85 3.33
N ASN A 149 5.96 -0.29 2.19
CA ASN A 149 5.18 0.68 1.46
C ASN A 149 4.42 -0.03 0.33
N ILE A 150 3.09 0.09 0.34
CA ILE A 150 2.24 -0.46 -0.74
C ILE A 150 2.24 0.53 -1.91
N GLY A 151 3.13 0.25 -2.86
CA GLY A 151 3.22 0.93 -4.14
C GLY A 151 2.15 0.45 -5.11
N SER A 152 2.49 0.42 -6.39
CA SER A 152 1.67 -0.11 -7.47
C SER A 152 2.51 -0.19 -8.74
N ILE A 153 2.10 -1.02 -9.69
CA ILE A 153 2.59 -0.90 -11.07
C ILE A 153 2.42 0.52 -11.63
N SER A 154 1.41 1.26 -11.17
CA SER A 154 1.19 2.67 -11.52
C SER A 154 2.23 3.64 -10.95
N GLY A 155 3.10 3.20 -10.03
CA GLY A 155 4.28 3.93 -9.59
C GLY A 155 5.50 3.74 -10.50
N ARG A 156 5.40 2.80 -11.46
CA ARG A 156 6.44 2.50 -12.45
C ARG A 156 6.01 2.90 -13.86
N ILE A 157 4.70 2.91 -14.13
CA ILE A 157 4.11 3.12 -15.46
C ILE A 157 2.93 4.08 -15.32
N GLY A 158 2.87 5.10 -16.18
CA GLY A 158 1.71 5.98 -16.26
C GLY A 158 0.64 5.39 -17.17
N PHE A 159 -0.63 5.46 -16.76
CA PHE A 159 -1.77 5.04 -17.56
C PHE A 159 -2.71 6.22 -17.81
N PRO A 160 -3.29 6.36 -19.02
CA PRO A 160 -4.33 7.35 -19.29
C PRO A 160 -5.48 7.25 -18.29
N GLY A 161 -6.02 8.39 -17.87
CA GLY A 161 -7.13 8.46 -16.92
C GLY A 161 -6.77 8.20 -15.46
N TYR A 162 -5.49 8.05 -15.12
CA TYR A 162 -5.01 7.78 -13.75
C TYR A 162 -3.85 8.68 -13.32
N ALA A 163 -3.68 9.86 -13.94
CA ALA A 163 -2.52 10.71 -13.69
C ALA A 163 -2.33 11.11 -12.21
N PRO A 164 -3.37 11.50 -11.43
CA PRO A 164 -3.21 11.81 -10.01
C PRO A 164 -2.72 10.59 -9.22
N TYR A 165 -3.34 9.44 -9.44
CA TYR A 165 -2.99 8.19 -8.76
C TYR A 165 -1.57 7.75 -9.09
N ALA A 166 -1.22 7.72 -10.38
CA ALA A 166 0.12 7.37 -10.84
C ALA A 166 1.16 8.31 -10.23
N ALA A 167 0.96 9.63 -10.29
CA ALA A 167 1.87 10.60 -9.67
C ALA A 167 2.12 10.29 -8.19
N SER A 168 1.07 10.02 -7.41
CA SER A 168 1.21 9.64 -6.01
C SER A 168 2.03 8.36 -5.80
N LYS A 169 1.85 7.35 -6.66
CA LYS A 169 2.59 6.08 -6.57
C LYS A 169 4.03 6.21 -7.04
N PHE A 170 4.34 7.06 -8.01
CA PHE A 170 5.71 7.41 -8.40
C PHE A 170 6.43 8.15 -7.27
N ALA A 171 5.74 9.03 -6.54
CA ALA A 171 6.32 9.72 -5.39
C ALA A 171 6.74 8.73 -4.27
N ILE A 172 5.94 7.68 -4.03
CA ILE A 172 6.27 6.61 -3.07
C ILE A 172 7.54 5.87 -3.49
N GLU A 173 7.77 5.62 -4.79
CA GLU A 173 8.98 4.95 -5.28
C GLU A 173 10.24 5.72 -4.89
N GLY A 174 10.32 7.00 -5.28
CA GLY A 174 11.50 7.83 -5.01
C GLY A 174 11.73 8.06 -3.52
N PHE A 175 10.65 8.23 -2.75
CA PHE A 175 10.73 8.32 -1.29
C PHE A 175 11.28 7.03 -0.67
N SER A 176 10.81 5.85 -1.10
CA SER A 176 11.22 4.58 -0.52
C SER A 176 12.66 4.20 -0.88
N GLU A 177 13.13 4.56 -2.08
CA GLU A 177 14.54 4.43 -2.47
C GLU A 177 15.45 5.25 -1.55
N SER A 178 15.14 6.54 -1.38
CA SER A 178 15.90 7.45 -0.52
C SER A 178 15.90 6.95 0.92
N LEU A 179 14.71 6.59 1.42
CA LEU A 179 14.52 6.12 2.80
C LEU A 179 15.32 4.85 3.09
N ARG A 180 15.44 3.93 2.12
CA ARG A 180 16.22 2.70 2.32
C ARG A 180 17.70 2.99 2.58
N HIS A 181 18.26 4.02 1.94
CA HIS A 181 19.64 4.44 2.19
C HIS A 181 19.79 5.13 3.55
N GLU A 182 18.88 6.04 3.88
CA GLU A 182 18.91 6.80 5.14
C GLU A 182 18.79 5.90 6.38
N LEU A 183 17.97 4.84 6.28
CA LEU A 183 17.62 4.03 7.44
C LEU A 183 18.47 2.76 7.62
N ALA A 184 19.24 2.37 6.59
CA ALA A 184 20.11 1.18 6.64
C ALA A 184 21.11 1.19 7.82
N PRO A 185 21.78 2.30 8.18
CA PRO A 185 22.69 2.34 9.33
C PRO A 185 22.02 2.02 10.67
N PHE A 186 20.70 2.13 10.77
CA PHE A 186 19.93 1.88 11.99
C PHE A 186 19.27 0.49 12.02
N GLY A 187 19.61 -0.40 11.10
CA GLY A 187 19.02 -1.75 11.02
C GLY A 187 17.55 -1.77 10.58
N ILE A 188 17.03 -0.64 10.05
CA ILE A 188 15.66 -0.53 9.59
C ILE A 188 15.61 -0.78 8.08
N ARG A 189 14.71 -1.69 7.69
CA ARG A 189 14.59 -2.14 6.29
C ARG A 189 13.37 -1.49 5.66
N VAL A 190 13.48 -1.09 4.39
CA VAL A 190 12.38 -0.47 3.63
C VAL A 190 12.09 -1.34 2.41
N VAL A 191 10.82 -1.68 2.19
CA VAL A 191 10.37 -2.55 1.11
C VAL A 191 9.17 -1.92 0.39
N LEU A 192 9.19 -1.99 -0.93
CA LEU A 192 8.09 -1.70 -1.83
C LEU A 192 7.43 -3.00 -2.28
N VAL A 193 6.13 -3.10 -2.04
CA VAL A 193 5.29 -4.09 -2.70
C VAL A 193 4.56 -3.36 -3.83
N GLU A 194 4.65 -3.86 -5.06
CA GLU A 194 4.13 -3.18 -6.25
C GLU A 194 3.05 -4.05 -6.93
N PRO A 195 1.79 -4.05 -6.41
CA PRO A 195 0.72 -4.80 -7.02
C PRO A 195 0.34 -4.25 -8.40
N GLY A 196 0.05 -5.17 -9.33
CA GLY A 196 -0.70 -4.92 -10.55
C GLY A 196 -2.20 -4.77 -10.28
N ALA A 197 -3.02 -5.10 -11.28
CA ALA A 197 -4.47 -5.11 -11.10
C ALA A 197 -4.89 -6.29 -10.22
N TYR A 198 -5.54 -6.00 -9.10
CA TYR A 198 -6.12 -6.96 -8.15
C TYR A 198 -7.58 -6.62 -7.88
N ARG A 199 -8.39 -7.63 -7.56
CA ARG A 199 -9.79 -7.45 -7.20
C ARG A 199 -9.91 -6.83 -5.81
N THR A 200 -9.87 -5.50 -5.76
CA THR A 200 -10.06 -4.71 -4.53
C THR A 200 -11.05 -3.56 -4.77
N PRO A 201 -11.72 -3.03 -3.72
CA PRO A 201 -12.69 -1.95 -3.88
C PRO A 201 -12.10 -0.62 -4.37
N ILE A 202 -10.77 -0.48 -4.46
CA ILE A 202 -10.09 0.78 -4.80
C ILE A 202 -10.54 1.30 -6.17
N TRP A 203 -10.72 0.40 -7.15
CA TRP A 203 -11.11 0.76 -8.50
C TRP A 203 -12.58 1.12 -8.59
N GLN A 204 -13.46 0.41 -7.89
CA GLN A 204 -14.89 0.75 -7.85
C GLN A 204 -15.11 2.12 -7.22
N LYS A 205 -14.42 2.43 -6.11
CA LYS A 205 -14.52 3.73 -5.44
C LYS A 205 -13.90 4.87 -6.25
N GLY A 206 -12.78 4.62 -6.92
CA GLY A 206 -12.11 5.62 -7.75
C GLY A 206 -12.80 5.88 -9.08
N LEU A 207 -13.41 4.86 -9.68
CA LEU A 207 -14.15 4.97 -10.95
C LEU A 207 -15.57 5.53 -10.77
N ALA A 208 -16.20 5.35 -9.60
CA ALA A 208 -17.56 5.80 -9.33
C ALA A 208 -17.72 7.33 -9.31
N ASN A 209 -16.62 8.07 -9.08
CA ASN A 209 -16.63 9.52 -8.92
C ASN A 209 -15.79 10.23 -9.99
N ILE A 210 -15.57 9.60 -11.15
CA ILE A 210 -14.83 10.28 -12.22
C ILE A 210 -15.71 11.40 -12.78
N PRO A 211 -15.26 12.68 -12.74
CA PRO A 211 -15.93 13.75 -13.44
C PRO A 211 -15.94 13.44 -14.93
N CYS A 212 -17.12 13.40 -15.54
CA CYS A 212 -17.26 13.27 -16.98
C CYS A 212 -18.49 14.02 -17.41
N ASP A 213 -18.28 15.21 -17.97
CA ASP A 213 -19.34 15.97 -18.60
C ASP A 213 -19.84 15.23 -19.84
N ALA A 214 -21.13 15.37 -20.15
CA ALA A 214 -21.76 14.67 -21.28
C ALA A 214 -21.12 15.03 -22.62
N ASP A 215 -20.59 16.25 -22.72
CA ASP A 215 -19.93 16.85 -23.89
C ASP A 215 -18.39 16.80 -23.79
N SER A 216 -17.85 16.06 -22.82
CA SER A 216 -16.41 15.87 -22.66
C SER A 216 -15.77 15.31 -23.94
N PRO A 217 -14.66 15.90 -24.43
CA PRO A 217 -13.92 15.32 -25.56
C PRO A 217 -13.29 13.97 -25.21
N TYR A 218 -13.22 13.60 -23.92
CA TYR A 218 -12.62 12.35 -23.45
C TYR A 218 -13.63 11.24 -23.20
N LYS A 219 -14.94 11.51 -23.29
CA LYS A 219 -16.01 10.55 -22.93
C LYS A 219 -15.79 9.14 -23.50
N HIS A 220 -15.60 9.01 -24.81
CA HIS A 220 -15.39 7.70 -25.44
C HIS A 220 -14.11 7.00 -24.93
N ARG A 221 -13.04 7.76 -24.70
CA ARG A 221 -11.78 7.22 -24.17
C ARG A 221 -11.92 6.83 -22.70
N LEU A 222 -12.65 7.62 -21.91
CA LEU A 222 -12.96 7.28 -20.52
C LEU A 222 -13.78 5.99 -20.44
N GLU A 223 -14.80 5.83 -21.28
CA GLU A 223 -15.59 4.60 -21.39
C GLU A 223 -14.73 3.39 -21.77
N ALA A 224 -13.80 3.56 -22.72
CA ALA A 224 -12.83 2.51 -23.08
C ALA A 224 -11.93 2.12 -21.89
N ILE A 225 -11.37 3.10 -21.19
CA ILE A 225 -10.55 2.87 -19.98
C ILE A 225 -11.37 2.20 -18.89
N MET A 226 -12.59 2.65 -18.63
CA MET A 226 -13.47 2.03 -17.63
C MET A 226 -13.81 0.58 -18.00
N ARG A 227 -14.08 0.28 -19.27
CA ARG A 227 -14.30 -1.10 -19.74
C ARG A 227 -13.05 -1.96 -19.55
N TYR A 228 -11.88 -1.44 -19.91
CA TYR A 228 -10.60 -2.11 -19.70
C TYR A 228 -10.37 -2.42 -18.22
N SER A 229 -10.53 -1.42 -17.34
CA SER A 229 -10.34 -1.55 -15.90
C SER A 229 -11.34 -2.54 -15.26
N ARG A 230 -12.61 -2.56 -15.72
CA ARG A 230 -13.58 -3.58 -15.27
C ARG A 230 -13.16 -4.99 -15.67
N ARG A 231 -12.82 -5.21 -16.94
CA ARG A 231 -12.34 -6.52 -17.43
C ARG A 231 -11.08 -6.98 -16.71
N ALA A 232 -10.14 -6.07 -16.49
CA ALA A 232 -8.94 -6.34 -15.71
C ALA A 232 -9.27 -6.73 -14.27
N SER A 233 -10.26 -6.10 -13.64
CA SER A 233 -10.73 -6.44 -12.29
C SER A 233 -11.48 -7.78 -12.22
N GLU A 234 -12.21 -8.16 -13.28
CA GLU A 234 -12.92 -9.45 -13.36
C GLU A 234 -11.94 -10.63 -13.39
N HIS A 235 -10.87 -10.50 -14.18
CA HIS A 235 -9.82 -11.53 -14.33
C HIS A 235 -8.68 -11.35 -13.32
N ALA A 236 -8.81 -10.39 -12.40
CA ALA A 236 -7.75 -10.08 -11.46
C ALA A 236 -7.48 -11.26 -10.51
N PRO A 237 -6.19 -11.53 -10.21
CA PRO A 237 -5.81 -12.54 -9.22
C PRO A 237 -6.35 -12.22 -7.82
N ASP A 238 -6.35 -13.25 -6.96
CA ASP A 238 -6.78 -13.14 -5.57
C ASP A 238 -5.88 -12.16 -4.79
N PRO A 239 -6.43 -11.08 -4.19
CA PRO A 239 -5.67 -10.16 -3.35
C PRO A 239 -4.99 -10.82 -2.13
N GLN A 240 -5.39 -12.03 -1.74
CA GLN A 240 -4.72 -12.81 -0.70
C GLN A 240 -3.23 -13.05 -1.02
N GLN A 241 -2.86 -13.17 -2.30
CA GLN A 241 -1.46 -13.34 -2.72
C GLN A 241 -0.55 -12.19 -2.26
N VAL A 242 -1.09 -10.96 -2.21
CA VAL A 242 -0.37 -9.77 -1.73
C VAL A 242 -0.16 -9.86 -0.22
N ALA A 243 -1.19 -10.27 0.53
CA ALA A 243 -1.09 -10.46 1.98
C ALA A 243 -0.07 -11.56 2.34
N GLU A 244 -0.10 -12.70 1.64
CA GLU A 244 0.87 -13.79 1.81
C GLU A 244 2.30 -13.35 1.50
N LEU A 245 2.49 -12.56 0.45
CA LEU A 245 3.78 -11.95 0.13
C LEU A 245 4.26 -11.03 1.26
N ILE A 246 3.40 -10.14 1.76
CA ILE A 246 3.71 -9.26 2.89
C ILE A 246 4.10 -10.09 4.13
N GLY A 247 3.35 -11.14 4.43
CA GLY A 247 3.65 -12.07 5.53
C GLY A 247 5.02 -12.74 5.37
N ARG A 248 5.40 -13.14 4.15
CA ARG A 248 6.74 -13.69 3.85
C ARG A 248 7.83 -12.63 4.01
N ILE A 249 7.61 -11.42 3.51
CA ILE A 249 8.55 -10.29 3.63
C ILE A 249 8.82 -9.99 5.10
N ALA A 250 7.78 -9.96 5.95
CA ALA A 250 7.90 -9.70 7.38
C ALA A 250 8.81 -10.71 8.09
N SER A 251 8.80 -11.98 7.65
CA SER A 251 9.70 -13.03 8.18
C SER A 251 11.07 -13.13 7.48
N THR A 252 11.32 -12.38 6.41
CA THR A 252 12.56 -12.49 5.63
C THR A 252 13.65 -11.62 6.27
N PRO A 253 14.84 -12.14 6.61
CA PRO A 253 15.90 -11.36 7.26
C PRO A 253 16.49 -10.23 6.39
N SER A 254 16.63 -10.44 5.09
CA SER A 254 17.16 -9.44 4.14
C SER A 254 16.25 -9.34 2.91
N PRO A 255 15.10 -8.66 3.02
CA PRO A 255 14.18 -8.51 1.92
C PRO A 255 14.75 -7.55 0.87
N ARG A 256 14.45 -7.82 -0.39
CA ARG A 256 14.77 -6.93 -1.53
C ARG A 256 14.03 -5.60 -1.36
N LEU A 257 14.46 -4.57 -2.07
CA LEU A 257 13.73 -3.30 -2.08
C LEU A 257 12.36 -3.47 -2.75
N ARG A 258 12.25 -4.23 -3.85
CA ARG A 258 11.03 -4.29 -4.68
C ARG A 258 10.47 -5.68 -4.82
N TYR A 259 9.14 -5.77 -4.76
CA TYR A 259 8.36 -6.96 -5.03
C TYR A 259 7.17 -6.63 -5.93
N PRO A 260 7.38 -6.57 -7.26
CA PRO A 260 6.29 -6.54 -8.22
C PRO A 260 5.50 -7.85 -8.17
N ILE A 261 4.17 -7.72 -8.09
CA ILE A 261 3.27 -8.86 -7.97
C ILE A 261 2.01 -8.63 -8.79
N GLY A 262 1.46 -9.71 -9.37
CA GLY A 262 0.30 -9.68 -10.25
C GLY A 262 0.66 -10.01 -11.69
N GLN A 263 -0.30 -10.56 -12.43
CA GLN A 263 -0.10 -11.01 -13.80
C GLN A 263 0.35 -9.86 -14.71
N GLY A 264 1.39 -10.10 -15.51
CA GLY A 264 1.91 -9.13 -16.47
C GLY A 264 2.69 -7.93 -15.87
N SER A 265 2.73 -7.77 -14.55
CA SER A 265 3.42 -6.64 -13.88
C SER A 265 4.89 -6.53 -14.29
N LEU A 266 5.65 -7.63 -14.17
CA LEU A 266 7.05 -7.70 -14.58
C LEU A 266 7.23 -7.41 -16.08
N LEU A 267 6.42 -8.02 -16.94
CA LEU A 267 6.50 -7.81 -18.39
C LEU A 267 6.27 -6.35 -18.76
N ALA A 268 5.32 -5.67 -18.11
CA ALA A 268 5.06 -4.26 -18.33
C ALA A 268 6.24 -3.37 -17.88
N ILE A 269 6.85 -3.68 -16.72
CA ILE A 269 8.04 -2.96 -16.22
C ILE A 269 9.20 -3.13 -17.20
N TRP A 270 9.49 -4.37 -17.62
CA TRP A 270 10.55 -4.65 -18.59
C TRP A 270 10.26 -4.01 -19.95
N GLY A 271 9.00 -4.06 -20.40
CA GLY A 271 8.57 -3.41 -21.63
C GLY A 271 8.86 -1.91 -21.61
N LYS A 272 8.52 -1.20 -20.53
CA LYS A 272 8.84 0.23 -20.39
C LYS A 272 10.35 0.50 -20.36
N ALA A 273 11.12 -0.39 -19.74
CA ALA A 273 12.56 -0.20 -19.60
C ALA A 273 13.35 -0.50 -20.88
N LEU A 274 12.89 -1.45 -21.70
CA LEU A 274 13.65 -1.98 -22.83
C LEU A 274 13.13 -1.53 -24.20
N LEU A 275 11.82 -1.28 -24.34
CA LEU A 275 11.25 -0.89 -25.63
C LEU A 275 11.46 0.61 -25.89
N PRO A 276 11.67 1.02 -27.16
CA PRO A 276 11.56 2.43 -27.53
C PRO A 276 10.20 2.99 -27.09
N TRP A 277 10.16 4.23 -26.60
CA TRP A 277 8.94 4.82 -26.04
C TRP A 277 7.72 4.68 -26.96
N LYS A 278 7.86 4.98 -28.26
CA LYS A 278 6.78 4.87 -29.26
C LYS A 278 6.12 3.49 -29.32
N TRP A 279 6.90 2.43 -29.08
CA TRP A 279 6.42 1.05 -29.14
C TRP A 279 5.65 0.71 -27.86
N PHE A 280 6.19 1.13 -26.72
CA PHE A 280 5.53 0.96 -25.43
C PHE A 280 4.23 1.78 -25.37
N GLU A 281 4.25 3.02 -25.84
CA GLU A 281 3.09 3.90 -25.97
C GLU A 281 1.98 3.25 -26.79
N HIS A 282 2.31 2.69 -27.96
CA HIS A 282 1.34 2.00 -28.81
C HIS A 282 0.71 0.77 -28.13
N LEU A 283 1.45 0.04 -27.28
CA LEU A 283 0.91 -1.07 -26.49
C LEU A 283 -0.11 -0.58 -25.45
N ILE A 284 0.17 0.54 -24.78
CA ILE A 284 -0.75 1.16 -23.83
C ILE A 284 -2.00 1.66 -24.55
N GLU A 285 -1.84 2.39 -25.66
CA GLU A 285 -2.96 2.97 -26.39
C GLU A 285 -3.92 1.92 -26.96
N ARG A 286 -3.41 0.77 -27.43
CA ARG A 286 -4.26 -0.34 -27.91
C ARG A 286 -5.21 -0.88 -26.85
N GLY A 287 -4.82 -0.82 -25.57
CA GLY A 287 -5.67 -1.26 -24.46
C GLY A 287 -6.74 -0.24 -24.05
N THR A 288 -6.57 1.03 -24.43
CA THR A 288 -7.40 2.17 -23.99
C THR A 288 -8.17 2.85 -25.12
N ARG A 289 -8.19 2.26 -26.32
CA ARG A 289 -8.98 2.72 -27.48
C ARG A 289 -10.28 1.92 -27.61
#